data_AF-A0A520Y9X5-F1
#
_entry.id   AF-A0A520Y9X5-F1
#
_cell.length_a   1.000
_cell.length_b   1.000
_cell.length_c   1.000
_cell.angle_alpha   90.00
_cell.angle_beta   90.00
_cell.angle_gamma   90.00
#
_symmetry.space_group_name_H-M   'P 1'
#
loop_
_entity.id
_entity.type
_entity.pdbx_description
1 polymer ?
#
loop_
_entity_poly.entity_id
_entity_poly.type
_entity_poly.pdbx_seq_one_letter_code
_entity_poly.pdbx_strand_id
1 'polypeptide(L)'
;MRPAKAAKSTLPARLLLLCITVGAMAGAMLGAAAAYFYFSTAGIAVHDDANAAKQSMRAELSALHAELAQLRAALPADSPAEVNNLEASDASQLEVGDVDTGLEQGYLSRFAEHSGTGRAGQVGTPKFAEPNYEKSMQRLTAAGFTAYDAERIFAIEAEAHLRFIESMQNPATRGRQTANDIVADFGASLKDHLGDYGYENYLRSRNLPTDVEILRVARSSVAESSGLVKGDRVLTYDGDRVFNIQELSRMIDARSDTSSGTAIGTTTVTVEILRDGERQQISVPAGKMGIRAKPLSPGAIFELRPVLKLP
;
A
#
# COMPACT_ATOMS: atom_id res chain seq x y z
N MET A 1 68.78 12.25 -72.50
CA MET A 1 68.71 12.36 -71.03
C MET A 1 67.33 11.95 -70.57
N ARG A 2 67.19 10.81 -69.89
CA ARG A 2 65.94 10.34 -69.26
C ARG A 2 66.13 10.45 -67.73
N PRO A 3 65.22 11.08 -66.96
CA PRO A 3 65.32 11.09 -65.52
C PRO A 3 64.74 9.80 -64.91
N ALA A 4 65.47 9.27 -63.93
CA ALA A 4 65.17 8.06 -63.19
C ALA A 4 63.95 8.23 -62.27
N LYS A 5 63.11 7.18 -62.23
CA LYS A 5 61.89 7.11 -61.42
C LYS A 5 62.24 6.49 -60.06
N ALA A 6 62.17 7.29 -59.00
CA ALA A 6 62.40 6.83 -57.62
C ALA A 6 61.17 6.10 -57.07
N ALA A 7 61.34 4.84 -56.66
CA ALA A 7 60.34 4.04 -55.97
C ALA A 7 60.29 4.42 -54.48
N LYS A 8 59.12 4.84 -54.00
CA LYS A 8 58.86 5.11 -52.57
C LYS A 8 58.22 3.86 -51.95
N SER A 9 58.90 3.27 -50.97
CA SER A 9 58.44 2.15 -50.17
C SER A 9 57.39 2.59 -49.15
N THR A 10 56.16 2.09 -49.29
CA THR A 10 55.04 2.32 -48.37
C THR A 10 54.83 1.12 -47.45
N LEU A 11 55.55 1.07 -46.34
CA LEU A 11 55.23 0.27 -45.15
C LEU A 11 55.97 0.93 -43.97
N PRO A 12 55.24 1.57 -43.01
CA PRO A 12 54.91 0.84 -41.77
C PRO A 12 53.64 1.36 -41.03
N ALA A 13 52.64 1.94 -41.70
CA ALA A 13 51.48 2.49 -40.99
C ALA A 13 50.44 1.44 -40.54
N ARG A 14 50.34 0.30 -41.24
CA ARG A 14 49.33 -0.73 -40.94
C ARG A 14 49.71 -1.68 -39.79
N LEU A 15 51.00 -1.81 -39.49
CA LEU A 15 51.46 -2.68 -38.39
C LEU A 15 51.22 -2.05 -37.02
N LEU A 16 51.29 -0.71 -36.94
CA LEU A 16 51.16 0.03 -35.68
C LEU A 16 49.70 0.12 -35.19
N LEU A 17 48.73 0.08 -36.11
CA LEU A 17 47.30 0.08 -35.77
C LEU A 17 46.81 -1.29 -35.24
N LEU A 18 47.46 -2.40 -35.65
CA LEU A 18 47.09 -3.74 -35.20
C LEU A 18 47.51 -3.99 -33.74
N CYS A 19 48.63 -3.43 -33.28
CA CYS A 19 49.09 -3.61 -31.90
C CYS A 19 48.24 -2.87 -30.86
N ILE A 20 47.63 -1.74 -31.22
CA ILE A 20 46.82 -0.94 -30.29
C ILE A 20 45.46 -1.62 -30.01
N THR A 21 44.89 -2.30 -31.00
CA THR A 21 43.57 -2.95 -30.87
C THR A 21 43.63 -4.25 -30.06
N VAL A 22 44.73 -5.01 -30.16
CA VAL A 22 44.91 -6.24 -29.36
C VAL A 22 45.15 -5.91 -27.88
N GLY A 23 45.85 -4.81 -27.57
CA GLY A 23 46.06 -4.36 -26.19
C GLY A 23 44.76 -3.96 -25.46
N ALA A 24 43.83 -3.32 -26.16
CA ALA A 24 42.55 -2.89 -25.57
C ALA A 24 41.62 -4.07 -25.23
N MET A 25 41.63 -5.14 -26.04
CA MET A 25 40.81 -6.34 -25.76
C MET A 25 41.32 -7.14 -24.55
N ALA A 26 42.65 -7.27 -24.40
CA ALA A 26 43.24 -7.99 -23.27
C ALA A 26 42.96 -7.29 -21.91
N GLY A 27 42.98 -5.95 -21.89
CA GLY A 27 42.66 -5.18 -20.68
C GLY A 27 41.20 -5.31 -20.23
N ALA A 28 40.25 -5.33 -21.18
CA ALA A 28 38.82 -5.47 -20.86
C ALA A 28 38.47 -6.85 -20.28
N MET A 29 39.08 -7.93 -20.78
CA MET A 29 38.82 -9.28 -20.26
C MET A 29 39.39 -9.50 -18.85
N LEU A 30 40.58 -8.95 -18.55
CA LEU A 30 41.15 -9.03 -17.20
C LEU A 30 40.36 -8.19 -16.18
N GLY A 31 39.85 -7.01 -16.58
CA GLY A 31 38.98 -6.19 -15.73
C GLY A 31 37.65 -6.87 -15.40
N ALA A 32 37.02 -7.53 -16.39
CA ALA A 32 35.77 -8.25 -16.18
C ALA A 32 35.93 -9.48 -15.27
N ALA A 33 37.05 -10.21 -15.40
CA ALA A 33 37.34 -11.36 -14.54
C ALA A 33 37.59 -10.95 -13.09
N ALA A 34 38.31 -9.85 -12.86
CA ALA A 34 38.54 -9.31 -11.51
C ALA A 34 37.24 -8.80 -10.87
N ALA A 35 36.38 -8.11 -11.64
CA ALA A 35 35.08 -7.65 -11.16
C ALA A 35 34.14 -8.82 -10.82
N TYR A 36 34.14 -9.88 -11.63
CA TYR A 36 33.34 -11.08 -11.38
C TYR A 36 33.81 -11.82 -10.11
N PHE A 37 35.12 -11.94 -9.90
CA PHE A 37 35.67 -12.53 -8.68
C PHE A 37 35.30 -11.71 -7.43
N TYR A 38 35.46 -10.39 -7.48
CA TYR A 38 35.13 -9.49 -6.37
C TYR A 38 33.63 -9.51 -6.01
N PHE A 39 32.76 -9.61 -7.03
CA PHE A 39 31.31 -9.70 -6.83
C PHE A 39 30.88 -11.07 -6.28
N SER A 40 31.56 -12.15 -6.70
CA SER A 40 31.26 -13.51 -6.21
C SER A 40 31.62 -13.72 -4.73
N THR A 41 32.69 -13.10 -4.24
CA THR A 41 33.11 -13.22 -2.83
C THR A 41 32.25 -12.36 -1.88
N ALA A 42 31.69 -11.25 -2.35
CA ALA A 42 30.80 -10.41 -1.55
C ALA A 42 29.40 -11.04 -1.34
N GLY A 43 28.95 -11.90 -2.26
CA GLY A 43 27.66 -12.61 -2.13
C GLY A 43 27.65 -13.74 -1.10
N ILE A 44 28.81 -14.28 -0.72
CA ILE A 44 28.90 -15.39 0.25
C ILE A 44 28.75 -14.86 1.68
N ALA A 45 29.27 -13.67 2.00
CA ALA A 45 29.17 -13.09 3.34
C ALA A 45 27.73 -12.77 3.76
N VAL A 46 26.86 -12.37 2.82
CA VAL A 46 25.45 -12.05 3.11
C VAL A 46 24.63 -13.31 3.42
N HIS A 47 25.06 -14.47 2.91
CA HIS A 47 24.32 -15.72 3.12
C HIS A 47 24.56 -16.34 4.49
N ASP A 48 25.75 -16.13 5.06
CA ASP A 48 26.10 -16.61 6.41
C ASP A 48 25.38 -15.80 7.50
N ASP A 49 25.23 -14.48 7.33
CA ASP A 49 24.49 -13.62 8.27
C ASP A 49 22.99 -13.97 8.32
N ALA A 50 22.39 -14.30 7.18
CA ALA A 50 20.99 -14.73 7.12
C ALA A 50 20.76 -16.07 7.84
N ASN A 51 21.74 -16.98 7.81
CA ASN A 51 21.66 -18.25 8.51
C ASN A 51 21.88 -18.09 10.02
N ALA A 52 22.80 -17.21 10.43
CA ALA A 52 23.01 -16.85 11.83
C ALA A 52 21.74 -16.22 12.44
N ALA A 53 21.09 -15.29 11.74
CA ALA A 53 19.84 -14.67 12.18
C ALA A 53 18.67 -15.67 12.29
N LYS A 54 18.59 -16.64 11.37
CA LYS A 54 17.60 -17.73 11.47
C LYS A 54 17.87 -18.66 12.66
N GLN A 55 19.13 -18.91 12.97
CA GLN A 55 19.50 -19.74 14.12
C GLN A 55 19.22 -19.04 15.45
N SER A 56 19.51 -17.73 15.57
CA SER A 56 19.16 -16.96 16.77
C SER A 56 17.66 -16.91 17.01
N MET A 57 16.87 -16.66 15.96
CA MET A 57 15.41 -16.60 16.07
C MET A 57 14.79 -17.96 16.44
N ARG A 58 15.34 -19.08 15.94
CA ARG A 58 14.94 -20.43 16.36
C ARG A 58 15.31 -20.72 17.82
N ALA A 59 16.46 -20.25 18.28
CA ALA A 59 16.89 -20.41 19.67
C ALA A 59 15.95 -19.64 20.62
N GLU A 60 15.62 -18.39 20.30
CA GLU A 60 14.65 -17.59 21.07
C GLU A 60 13.27 -18.24 21.14
N LEU A 61 12.76 -18.73 20.00
CA LEU A 61 11.44 -19.38 19.94
C LEU A 61 11.42 -20.68 20.76
N SER A 62 12.52 -21.44 20.74
CA SER A 62 12.66 -22.64 21.59
C SER A 62 12.73 -22.31 23.08
N ALA A 63 13.37 -21.20 23.46
CA ALA A 63 13.44 -20.74 24.85
C ALA A 63 12.06 -20.32 25.36
N LEU A 64 11.30 -19.59 24.54
CA LEU A 64 9.94 -19.15 24.87
C LEU A 64 8.97 -20.34 25.04
N HIS A 65 9.10 -21.37 24.20
CA HIS A 65 8.35 -22.62 24.37
C HIS A 65 8.72 -23.37 25.66
N ALA A 66 10.00 -23.37 26.03
CA ALA A 66 10.44 -23.97 27.29
C ALA A 66 9.90 -23.21 28.50
N GLU A 67 9.86 -21.87 28.45
CA GLU A 67 9.27 -21.03 29.49
C GLU A 67 7.76 -21.29 29.64
N LEU A 68 7.01 -21.37 28.54
CA LEU A 68 5.58 -21.73 28.57
C LEU A 68 5.35 -23.13 29.15
N ALA A 69 6.22 -24.09 28.83
CA ALA A 69 6.15 -25.43 29.40
C ALA A 69 6.42 -25.43 30.92
N GLN A 70 7.37 -24.61 31.38
CA GLN A 70 7.66 -24.44 32.82
C GLN A 70 6.51 -23.75 33.54
N LEU A 71 5.94 -22.68 32.99
CA LEU A 71 4.74 -22.02 33.51
C LEU A 71 3.57 -23.00 33.62
N ARG A 72 3.38 -23.83 32.59
CA ARG A 72 2.32 -24.85 32.58
C ARG A 72 2.55 -25.97 33.59
N ALA A 73 3.82 -26.32 33.86
CA ALA A 73 4.18 -27.31 34.88
C ALA A 73 4.17 -26.74 36.31
N ALA A 74 4.40 -25.44 36.47
CA ALA A 74 4.36 -24.73 37.75
C ALA A 74 2.93 -24.39 38.18
N LEU A 75 1.99 -24.35 37.24
CA LEU A 75 0.56 -24.31 37.55
C LEU A 75 0.17 -25.65 38.20
N PRO A 76 -0.32 -25.65 39.46
CA PRO A 76 -0.68 -26.89 40.15
C PRO A 76 -1.76 -27.62 39.35
N ALA A 77 -1.51 -28.90 39.04
CA ALA A 77 -2.47 -29.78 38.37
C ALA A 77 -3.68 -30.15 39.25
N ASP A 78 -3.68 -29.70 40.50
CA ASP A 78 -4.73 -29.97 41.47
C ASP A 78 -5.76 -28.85 41.47
N SER A 79 -6.86 -29.10 40.74
CA SER A 79 -8.23 -29.02 41.28
C SER A 79 -9.25 -28.91 40.13
N PRO A 80 -9.54 -30.01 39.41
CA PRO A 80 -10.75 -30.07 38.57
C PRO A 80 -12.05 -29.89 39.39
N ALA A 81 -11.97 -29.88 40.73
CA ALA A 81 -13.09 -29.62 41.63
C ALA A 81 -13.35 -28.12 41.89
N GLU A 82 -12.32 -27.26 41.88
CA GLU A 82 -12.54 -25.80 41.99
C GLU A 82 -12.94 -25.19 40.66
N VAL A 83 -12.50 -25.72 39.51
CA VAL A 83 -12.95 -25.23 38.20
C VAL A 83 -14.45 -25.49 38.00
N ASN A 84 -14.96 -26.65 38.43
CA ASN A 84 -16.40 -26.93 38.37
C ASN A 84 -17.22 -26.17 39.42
N ASN A 85 -16.65 -25.85 40.59
CA ASN A 85 -17.34 -25.04 41.59
C ASN A 85 -17.26 -23.53 41.32
N LEU A 86 -16.26 -23.05 40.58
CA LEU A 86 -16.22 -21.69 40.06
C LEU A 86 -17.19 -21.55 38.87
N GLU A 87 -17.36 -22.53 37.99
CA GLU A 87 -18.43 -22.48 36.99
C GLU A 87 -19.84 -22.47 37.61
N ALA A 88 -20.05 -23.14 38.75
CA ALA A 88 -21.36 -23.16 39.42
C ALA A 88 -21.63 -21.96 40.35
N SER A 89 -20.58 -21.32 40.88
CA SER A 89 -20.71 -20.16 41.80
C SER A 89 -20.57 -18.82 41.08
N ASP A 90 -19.94 -18.81 39.91
CA ASP A 90 -19.65 -17.60 39.13
C ASP A 90 -20.58 -17.46 37.90
N ALA A 91 -21.36 -18.50 37.55
CA ALA A 91 -22.47 -18.38 36.59
C ALA A 91 -23.63 -17.49 37.09
N SER A 92 -23.61 -17.07 38.36
CA SER A 92 -24.55 -16.08 38.92
C SER A 92 -23.92 -14.72 39.21
N GLN A 93 -22.62 -14.51 38.98
CA GLN A 93 -21.96 -13.25 39.33
C GLN A 93 -20.88 -12.74 38.38
N LEU A 94 -20.46 -13.53 37.39
CA LEU A 94 -19.87 -13.02 36.16
C LEU A 94 -21.00 -12.66 35.21
N GLU A 95 -21.51 -11.42 35.32
CA GLU A 95 -21.79 -10.69 34.09
C GLU A 95 -20.51 -10.78 33.27
N VAL A 96 -20.51 -11.64 32.26
CA VAL A 96 -19.64 -11.51 31.10
C VAL A 96 -19.83 -10.06 30.68
N GLY A 97 -18.91 -9.19 31.09
CA GLY A 97 -18.90 -7.82 30.63
C GLY A 97 -18.89 -7.92 29.13
N ASP A 98 -20.02 -7.52 28.52
CA ASP A 98 -20.29 -7.51 27.09
C ASP A 98 -18.98 -7.20 26.36
N VAL A 99 -18.31 -8.24 25.84
CA VAL A 99 -17.24 -8.04 24.87
C VAL A 99 -17.97 -7.61 23.61
N ASP A 100 -18.19 -6.32 23.54
CA ASP A 100 -18.38 -5.49 22.36
C ASP A 100 -19.59 -5.80 21.45
N THR A 101 -20.69 -6.30 22.01
CA THR A 101 -22.02 -6.14 21.37
C THR A 101 -22.48 -4.66 21.35
N GLY A 102 -21.82 -3.81 22.15
CA GLY A 102 -22.07 -2.36 22.24
C GLY A 102 -21.77 -1.59 20.95
N LEU A 103 -20.75 -2.00 20.17
CA LEU A 103 -20.48 -1.41 18.86
C LEU A 103 -21.60 -1.71 17.85
N GLU A 104 -22.14 -2.94 17.84
CA GLU A 104 -23.24 -3.32 16.94
C GLU A 104 -24.54 -2.55 17.26
N GLN A 105 -24.95 -2.53 18.54
CA GLN A 105 -26.20 -1.87 18.93
C GLN A 105 -26.11 -0.34 18.83
N GLY A 106 -24.98 0.25 19.22
CA GLY A 106 -24.76 1.69 19.12
C GLY A 106 -24.69 2.21 17.68
N TYR A 107 -24.27 1.36 16.72
CA TYR A 107 -24.20 1.69 15.30
C TYR A 107 -25.56 1.52 14.61
N LEU A 108 -26.23 0.38 14.78
CA LEU A 108 -27.55 0.12 14.17
C LEU A 108 -28.59 1.12 14.66
N SER A 109 -28.53 1.52 15.94
CA SER A 109 -29.43 2.53 16.51
C SER A 109 -29.21 3.91 15.88
N ARG A 110 -27.96 4.36 15.71
CA ARG A 110 -27.64 5.64 15.05
C ARG A 110 -28.04 5.65 13.58
N PHE A 111 -27.89 4.53 12.88
CA PHE A 111 -28.32 4.40 11.49
C PHE A 111 -29.85 4.44 11.37
N ALA A 112 -30.57 3.71 12.23
CA ALA A 112 -32.03 3.67 12.26
C ALA A 112 -32.66 5.03 12.60
N GLU A 113 -32.04 5.81 13.51
CA GLU A 113 -32.45 7.18 13.82
C GLU A 113 -32.36 8.11 12.60
N HIS A 114 -31.34 7.94 11.75
CA HIS A 114 -31.13 8.76 10.56
C HIS A 114 -31.96 8.31 9.34
N SER A 115 -32.29 7.02 9.22
CA SER A 115 -33.08 6.50 8.09
C SER A 115 -34.61 6.61 8.31
N GLY A 116 -35.08 6.74 9.55
CA GLY A 116 -36.49 6.57 9.92
C GLY A 116 -37.42 7.79 9.93
N THR A 117 -36.94 9.04 9.90
CA THR A 117 -37.81 10.22 10.16
C THR A 117 -38.21 11.02 8.91
N GLY A 118 -38.38 10.32 7.78
CA GLY A 118 -38.91 10.90 6.55
C GLY A 118 -40.38 11.34 6.69
N ARG A 119 -40.58 12.61 7.04
CA ARG A 119 -41.84 13.35 7.01
C ARG A 119 -42.57 13.09 5.67
N ALA A 120 -43.75 12.46 5.73
CA ALA A 120 -44.56 12.11 4.57
C ALA A 120 -44.81 13.36 3.69
N GLY A 121 -44.13 13.46 2.54
CA GLY A 121 -44.34 14.53 1.56
C GLY A 121 -43.09 15.12 0.90
N GLN A 122 -41.86 14.78 1.34
CA GLN A 122 -40.65 15.39 0.77
C GLN A 122 -40.04 14.57 -0.38
N VAL A 123 -39.82 15.25 -1.50
CA VAL A 123 -39.38 14.73 -2.80
C VAL A 123 -38.07 13.94 -2.71
N GLY A 124 -38.17 12.63 -2.94
CA GLY A 124 -37.16 11.79 -3.59
C GLY A 124 -35.72 11.84 -3.04
N THR A 125 -35.51 11.68 -1.74
CA THR A 125 -34.16 11.39 -1.24
C THR A 125 -33.66 10.07 -1.87
N PRO A 126 -32.44 10.03 -2.42
CA PRO A 126 -31.87 8.78 -2.90
C PRO A 126 -31.82 7.80 -1.72
N LYS A 127 -32.55 6.69 -1.83
CA LYS A 127 -32.47 5.60 -0.86
C LYS A 127 -31.16 4.87 -1.13
N PHE A 128 -30.17 5.08 -0.27
CA PHE A 128 -28.99 4.24 -0.23
C PHE A 128 -29.37 2.91 0.42
N ALA A 129 -28.88 1.81 -0.13
CA ALA A 129 -29.07 0.51 0.49
C ALA A 129 -28.30 0.48 1.81
N GLU A 130 -28.93 -0.01 2.87
CA GLU A 130 -28.25 -0.18 4.16
C GLU A 130 -27.13 -1.24 4.02
N PRO A 131 -25.97 -1.04 4.67
CA PRO A 131 -24.95 -2.08 4.73
C PRO A 131 -25.53 -3.37 5.31
N ASN A 132 -25.46 -4.48 4.56
CA ASN A 132 -25.91 -5.78 5.05
C ASN A 132 -24.74 -6.48 5.74
N TYR A 133 -24.78 -6.50 7.08
CA TYR A 133 -23.74 -7.08 7.93
C TYR A 133 -23.38 -8.52 7.52
N GLU A 134 -24.36 -9.42 7.47
CA GLU A 134 -24.14 -10.85 7.18
C GLU A 134 -23.46 -11.06 5.82
N LYS A 135 -23.90 -10.34 4.77
CA LYS A 135 -23.28 -10.41 3.45
C LYS A 135 -21.86 -9.84 3.43
N SER A 136 -21.61 -8.74 4.14
CA SER A 136 -20.28 -8.16 4.26
C SER A 136 -19.32 -9.10 4.96
N MET A 137 -19.74 -9.70 6.08
CA MET A 137 -18.96 -10.69 6.82
C MET A 137 -18.63 -11.91 5.95
N GLN A 138 -19.64 -12.51 5.31
CA GLN A 138 -19.43 -13.64 4.41
C GLN A 138 -18.43 -13.32 3.29
N ARG A 139 -18.53 -12.13 2.69
CA ARG A 139 -17.62 -11.66 1.62
C ARG A 139 -16.18 -11.50 2.13
N LEU A 140 -16.00 -10.86 3.30
CA LEU A 140 -14.69 -10.60 3.87
C LEU A 140 -14.01 -11.90 4.33
N THR A 141 -14.75 -12.80 4.98
CA THR A 141 -14.22 -14.13 5.33
C THR A 141 -13.85 -14.93 4.09
N ALA A 142 -14.66 -14.90 3.02
CA ALA A 142 -14.32 -15.54 1.75
C ALA A 142 -13.06 -14.93 1.08
N ALA A 143 -12.75 -13.66 1.37
CA ALA A 143 -11.53 -12.98 0.93
C ALA A 143 -10.31 -13.27 1.83
N GLY A 144 -10.47 -14.13 2.85
CA GLY A 144 -9.39 -14.55 3.73
C GLY A 144 -9.17 -13.65 4.96
N PHE A 145 -10.08 -12.71 5.25
CA PHE A 145 -10.02 -11.94 6.50
C PHE A 145 -10.47 -12.80 7.69
N THR A 146 -9.85 -12.57 8.85
CA THR A 146 -10.33 -13.18 10.10
C THR A 146 -11.70 -12.61 10.47
N ALA A 147 -12.45 -13.29 11.35
CA ALA A 147 -13.75 -12.77 11.81
C ALA A 147 -13.59 -11.39 12.47
N TYR A 148 -12.54 -11.24 13.30
CA TYR A 148 -12.20 -9.97 13.95
C TYR A 148 -11.89 -8.85 12.93
N ASP A 149 -11.03 -9.11 11.95
CA ASP A 149 -10.71 -8.10 10.93
C ASP A 149 -11.93 -7.76 10.08
N ALA A 150 -12.77 -8.76 9.77
CA ALA A 150 -13.98 -8.55 8.99
C ALA A 150 -15.00 -7.65 9.72
N GLU A 151 -15.21 -7.86 11.02
CA GLU A 151 -16.03 -6.99 11.86
C GLU A 151 -15.48 -5.56 11.90
N ARG A 152 -14.16 -5.43 12.07
CA ARG A 152 -13.51 -4.12 12.13
C ARG A 152 -13.58 -3.37 10.79
N ILE A 153 -13.35 -4.07 9.68
CA ILE A 153 -13.52 -3.53 8.33
C ILE A 153 -14.96 -3.07 8.13
N PHE A 154 -15.95 -3.89 8.52
CA PHE A 154 -17.36 -3.54 8.40
C PHE A 154 -17.67 -2.26 9.18
N ALA A 155 -17.23 -2.15 10.44
CA ALA A 155 -17.44 -0.96 11.25
C ALA A 155 -16.88 0.31 10.59
N ILE A 156 -15.65 0.24 10.05
CA ILE A 156 -14.98 1.35 9.35
C ILE A 156 -15.71 1.70 8.04
N GLU A 157 -16.13 0.70 7.24
CA GLU A 157 -16.93 0.90 6.02
C GLU A 157 -18.25 1.62 6.34
N ALA A 158 -18.91 1.18 7.40
CA ALA A 158 -20.24 1.63 7.78
C ALA A 158 -20.19 3.07 8.32
N GLU A 159 -19.18 3.42 9.13
CA GLU A 159 -18.91 4.80 9.55
C GLU A 159 -18.62 5.73 8.36
N ALA A 160 -17.75 5.31 7.44
CA ALA A 160 -17.43 6.10 6.26
C ALA A 160 -18.65 6.30 5.35
N HIS A 161 -19.52 5.29 5.23
CA HIS A 161 -20.78 5.38 4.49
C HIS A 161 -21.75 6.38 5.14
N LEU A 162 -21.90 6.36 6.46
CA LEU A 162 -22.71 7.35 7.18
C LEU A 162 -22.19 8.77 6.97
N ARG A 163 -20.89 9.01 7.17
CA ARG A 163 -20.26 10.31 6.91
C ARG A 163 -20.50 10.77 5.47
N PHE A 164 -20.45 9.85 4.51
CA PHE A 164 -20.73 10.16 3.12
C PHE A 164 -22.19 10.59 2.90
N ILE A 165 -23.16 9.86 3.47
CA ILE A 165 -24.59 10.23 3.43
C ILE A 165 -24.82 11.61 4.05
N GLU A 166 -24.27 11.85 5.24
CA GLU A 166 -24.37 13.13 5.95
C GLU A 166 -23.82 14.29 5.12
N SER A 167 -22.67 14.08 4.46
CA SER A 167 -22.04 15.09 3.59
C SER A 167 -22.91 15.51 2.40
N MET A 168 -23.77 14.61 1.90
CA MET A 168 -24.70 14.91 0.81
C MET A 168 -25.97 15.60 1.30
N GLN A 169 -26.49 15.18 2.45
CA GLN A 169 -27.77 15.63 2.98
C GLN A 169 -27.69 16.99 3.66
N ASN A 170 -26.61 17.30 4.36
CA ASN A 170 -26.51 18.52 5.15
C ASN A 170 -25.90 19.67 4.33
N PRO A 171 -26.69 20.69 3.94
CA PRO A 171 -26.19 21.82 3.15
C PRO A 171 -25.18 22.68 3.91
N ALA A 172 -25.18 22.65 5.25
CA ALA A 172 -24.22 23.40 6.07
C ALA A 172 -22.82 22.74 6.09
N THR A 173 -22.73 21.44 5.79
CA THR A 173 -21.46 20.71 5.69
C THR A 173 -21.00 20.52 4.25
N ARG A 174 -21.84 20.81 3.24
CA ARG A 174 -21.42 20.89 1.83
C ARG A 174 -20.25 21.86 1.69
N GLY A 175 -19.05 21.30 1.53
CA GLY A 175 -17.79 22.03 1.37
C GLY A 175 -16.80 21.93 2.54
N ARG A 176 -17.20 21.41 3.71
CA ARG A 176 -16.26 21.16 4.84
C ARG A 176 -15.52 19.84 4.72
N GLN A 177 -16.20 18.79 4.27
CA GLN A 177 -15.59 17.52 3.91
C GLN A 177 -16.10 17.16 2.52
N THR A 178 -15.16 16.94 1.59
CA THR A 178 -15.50 16.43 0.27
C THR A 178 -15.63 14.91 0.35
N ALA A 179 -16.37 14.33 -0.59
CA ALA A 179 -16.45 12.89 -0.74
C ALA A 179 -15.05 12.23 -0.88
N ASN A 180 -14.10 12.95 -1.47
CA ASN A 180 -12.72 12.51 -1.60
C ASN A 180 -11.98 12.47 -0.26
N ASP A 181 -12.27 13.41 0.64
CA ASP A 181 -11.68 13.43 1.98
C ASP A 181 -12.17 12.24 2.81
N ILE A 182 -13.47 11.93 2.72
CA ILE A 182 -14.06 10.77 3.40
C ILE A 182 -13.44 9.46 2.89
N VAL A 183 -13.24 9.34 1.58
CA VAL A 183 -12.56 8.18 0.97
C VAL A 183 -11.10 8.08 1.43
N ALA A 184 -10.39 9.21 1.51
CA ALA A 184 -9.00 9.24 1.96
C ALA A 184 -8.87 8.86 3.43
N ASP A 185 -9.75 9.38 4.29
CA ASP A 185 -9.79 9.06 5.72
C ASP A 185 -10.13 7.59 5.94
N PHE A 186 -11.13 7.06 5.21
CA PHE A 186 -11.50 5.64 5.23
C PHE A 186 -10.31 4.73 4.89
N GLY A 187 -9.59 5.04 3.80
CA GLY A 187 -8.41 4.28 3.39
C GLY A 187 -7.30 4.33 4.45
N ALA A 188 -7.10 5.48 5.08
CA ALA A 188 -6.13 5.62 6.17
C ALA A 188 -6.51 4.79 7.40
N SER A 189 -7.78 4.81 7.82
CA SER A 189 -8.27 4.00 8.95
C SER A 189 -8.14 2.49 8.70
N LEU A 190 -8.41 2.04 7.47
CA LEU A 190 -8.20 0.63 7.12
C LEU A 190 -6.72 0.26 7.09
N LYS A 191 -5.87 1.12 6.53
CA LYS A 191 -4.42 0.87 6.48
C LYS A 191 -3.77 0.87 7.85
N ASP A 192 -4.22 1.73 8.77
CA ASP A 192 -3.79 1.74 10.17
C ASP A 192 -4.10 0.41 10.88
N HIS A 193 -5.30 -0.15 10.63
CA HIS A 193 -5.71 -1.41 11.23
C HIS A 193 -5.10 -2.65 10.57
N LEU A 194 -5.09 -2.72 9.23
CA LEU A 194 -4.72 -3.91 8.45
C LEU A 194 -3.27 -3.93 7.96
N GLY A 195 -2.59 -2.79 8.00
CA GLY A 195 -1.35 -2.55 7.27
C GLY A 195 -1.56 -2.47 5.75
N ASP A 196 -0.46 -2.21 5.02
CA ASP A 196 -0.48 -2.08 3.56
C ASP A 196 -0.97 -3.34 2.85
N TYR A 197 -0.47 -4.52 3.28
CA TYR A 197 -0.83 -5.78 2.64
C TYR A 197 -2.31 -6.13 2.84
N GLY A 198 -2.82 -5.97 4.07
CA GLY A 198 -4.22 -6.26 4.37
C GLY A 198 -5.17 -5.29 3.68
N TYR A 199 -4.81 -4.01 3.60
CA TYR A 199 -5.57 -3.03 2.82
C TYR A 199 -5.54 -3.31 1.31
N GLU A 200 -4.40 -3.74 0.76
CA GLU A 200 -4.34 -4.16 -0.65
C GLU A 200 -5.21 -5.39 -0.92
N ASN A 201 -5.19 -6.38 -0.04
CA ASN A 201 -6.07 -7.55 -0.13
C ASN A 201 -7.56 -7.13 -0.08
N TYR A 202 -7.88 -6.16 0.78
CA TYR A 202 -9.22 -5.60 0.87
C TYR A 202 -9.63 -5.01 -0.47
N LEU A 203 -8.84 -4.11 -1.05
CA LEU A 203 -9.14 -3.52 -2.36
C LEU A 203 -9.33 -4.58 -3.46
N ARG A 204 -8.45 -5.60 -3.52
CA ARG A 204 -8.59 -6.70 -4.49
C ARG A 204 -9.88 -7.49 -4.32
N SER A 205 -10.28 -7.80 -3.08
CA SER A 205 -11.54 -8.51 -2.80
C SER A 205 -12.78 -7.75 -3.26
N ARG A 206 -12.67 -6.42 -3.34
CA ARG A 206 -13.71 -5.51 -3.80
C ARG A 206 -13.60 -5.20 -5.30
N ASN A 207 -12.64 -5.81 -6.00
CA ASN A 207 -12.28 -5.51 -7.39
C ASN A 207 -12.00 -4.02 -7.61
N LEU A 208 -11.37 -3.38 -6.62
CA LEU A 208 -10.93 -1.99 -6.67
C LEU A 208 -9.46 -1.92 -7.10
N PRO A 209 -9.05 -0.83 -7.76
CA PRO A 209 -7.66 -0.65 -8.17
C PRO A 209 -6.75 -0.56 -6.95
N THR A 210 -5.59 -1.20 -7.04
CA THR A 210 -4.50 -1.16 -6.04
C THR A 210 -3.37 -0.23 -6.45
N ASP A 211 -3.56 0.53 -7.51
CA ASP A 211 -2.56 1.40 -8.14
C ASP A 211 -3.21 2.71 -8.59
N VAL A 212 -2.37 3.74 -8.74
CA VAL A 212 -2.84 5.08 -9.12
C VAL A 212 -2.56 5.33 -10.60
N GLU A 213 -3.59 5.20 -11.42
CA GLU A 213 -3.53 5.44 -12.87
C GLU A 213 -3.40 6.94 -13.20
N ILE A 214 -2.29 7.32 -13.84
CA ILE A 214 -2.03 8.68 -14.31
C ILE A 214 -2.86 8.96 -15.58
N LEU A 215 -3.83 9.86 -15.46
CA LEU A 215 -4.69 10.29 -16.56
C LEU A 215 -4.07 11.40 -17.41
N ARG A 216 -3.30 12.30 -16.77
CA ARG A 216 -2.68 13.44 -17.44
C ARG A 216 -1.41 13.87 -16.71
N VAL A 217 -0.40 14.21 -17.50
CA VAL A 217 0.81 14.90 -17.05
C VAL A 217 0.77 16.33 -17.60
N ALA A 218 1.08 17.33 -16.76
CA ALA A 218 1.16 18.72 -17.19
C ALA A 218 2.44 18.97 -17.99
N ARG A 219 2.37 19.80 -19.03
CA ARG A 219 3.57 20.21 -19.78
C ARG A 219 4.48 21.05 -18.90
N SER A 220 5.78 20.87 -19.08
CA SER A 220 6.85 21.52 -18.32
C SER A 220 6.74 21.27 -16.81
N SER A 221 6.16 20.13 -16.43
CA SER A 221 6.09 19.69 -15.03
C SER A 221 7.22 18.76 -14.68
N VAL A 222 7.44 18.57 -13.38
CA VAL A 222 8.44 17.65 -12.85
C VAL A 222 8.15 16.20 -13.27
N ALA A 223 6.88 15.80 -13.35
CA ALA A 223 6.51 14.49 -13.90
C ALA A 223 6.96 14.33 -15.36
N GLU A 224 6.68 15.32 -16.21
CA GLU A 224 7.04 15.26 -17.63
C GLU A 224 8.56 15.18 -17.82
N SER A 225 9.32 16.04 -17.11
CA SER A 225 10.79 16.03 -17.20
C SER A 225 11.43 14.76 -16.66
N SER A 226 10.75 14.07 -15.73
CA SER A 226 11.20 12.78 -15.17
C SER A 226 10.75 11.58 -16.01
N GLY A 227 10.01 11.81 -17.10
CA GLY A 227 9.58 10.76 -18.02
C GLY A 227 8.33 10.00 -17.58
N LEU A 228 7.52 10.53 -16.65
CA LEU A 228 6.17 10.02 -16.40
C LEU A 228 5.25 10.37 -17.57
N VAL A 229 4.40 9.43 -17.96
CA VAL A 229 3.46 9.58 -19.07
C VAL A 229 2.04 9.20 -18.66
N LYS A 230 1.06 9.56 -19.50
CA LYS A 230 -0.32 9.11 -19.34
C LYS A 230 -0.38 7.58 -19.47
N GLY A 231 -1.11 6.92 -18.57
CA GLY A 231 -1.30 5.48 -18.55
C GLY A 231 -0.37 4.75 -17.59
N ASP A 232 0.65 5.42 -17.07
CA ASP A 232 1.47 4.89 -15.98
C ASP A 232 0.61 4.65 -14.74
N ARG A 233 0.90 3.56 -14.03
CA ARG A 233 0.23 3.20 -12.77
C ARG A 233 1.23 3.26 -11.63
N VAL A 234 1.08 4.24 -10.74
CA VAL A 234 1.99 4.42 -9.61
C VAL A 234 1.71 3.36 -8.55
N LEU A 235 2.78 2.68 -8.12
CA LEU A 235 2.74 1.65 -7.08
C LEU A 235 3.26 2.19 -5.75
N THR A 236 4.47 2.75 -5.76
CA THR A 236 5.10 3.29 -4.55
C THR A 236 5.63 4.69 -4.80
N TYR A 237 5.70 5.48 -3.73
CA TYR A 237 6.29 6.80 -3.72
C TYR A 237 7.23 6.91 -2.54
N ASP A 238 8.52 7.10 -2.83
CA ASP A 238 9.61 7.13 -1.86
C ASP A 238 9.69 5.87 -0.97
N GLY A 239 9.40 4.71 -1.57
CA GLY A 239 9.38 3.41 -0.89
C GLY A 239 8.05 3.05 -0.23
N ASP A 240 7.15 4.02 -0.02
CA ASP A 240 5.87 3.78 0.62
C ASP A 240 4.79 3.39 -0.41
N ARG A 241 3.91 2.47 -0.04
CA ARG A 241 2.82 2.02 -0.92
C ARG A 241 1.74 3.07 -1.07
N VAL A 242 1.27 3.27 -2.31
CA VAL A 242 0.23 4.23 -2.66
C VAL A 242 -0.96 3.53 -3.30
N PHE A 243 -2.15 3.79 -2.79
CA PHE A 243 -3.38 3.14 -3.28
C PHE A 243 -4.36 4.11 -3.94
N ASN A 244 -4.26 5.41 -3.66
CA ASN A 244 -5.14 6.42 -4.26
C ASN A 244 -4.42 7.76 -4.47
N ILE A 245 -5.02 8.63 -5.26
CA ILE A 245 -4.43 9.93 -5.62
C ILE A 245 -4.38 10.91 -4.45
N GLN A 246 -5.30 10.82 -3.48
CA GLN A 246 -5.29 11.69 -2.30
C GLN A 246 -4.09 11.37 -1.41
N GLU A 247 -3.82 10.09 -1.18
CA GLU A 247 -2.62 9.59 -0.49
C GLU A 247 -1.35 10.04 -1.22
N LEU A 248 -1.28 9.82 -2.54
CA LEU A 248 -0.15 10.27 -3.35
C LEU A 248 0.07 11.79 -3.24
N SER A 249 -1.01 12.58 -3.29
CA SER A 249 -0.92 14.03 -3.20
C SER A 249 -0.41 14.47 -1.82
N ARG A 250 -0.91 13.87 -0.73
CA ARG A 250 -0.43 14.14 0.64
C ARG A 250 1.05 13.80 0.78
N MET A 251 1.52 12.69 0.19
CA MET A 251 2.94 12.32 0.19
C MET A 251 3.80 13.29 -0.62
N ILE A 252 3.32 13.70 -1.80
CA ILE A 252 3.98 14.72 -2.62
C ILE A 252 4.12 16.03 -1.85
N ASP A 253 3.04 16.49 -1.21
CA ASP A 253 3.03 17.73 -0.44
C ASP A 253 3.96 17.63 0.79
N ALA A 254 3.89 16.53 1.54
CA ALA A 254 4.76 16.29 2.70
C ALA A 254 6.26 16.27 2.36
N ARG A 255 6.62 15.80 1.16
CA ARG A 255 8.01 15.83 0.66
C ARG A 255 8.37 17.12 -0.07
N SER A 256 7.37 17.92 -0.45
CA SER A 256 7.56 19.26 -1.02
C SER A 256 7.88 20.29 0.07
N ASP A 257 7.49 20.04 1.32
CA ASP A 257 7.67 20.98 2.42
C ASP A 257 9.16 21.14 2.77
N THR A 258 9.63 22.32 2.37
CA THR A 258 10.98 22.85 2.48
C THR A 258 11.30 23.27 3.92
N SER A 259 11.01 22.42 4.90
CA SER A 259 11.34 22.70 6.32
C SER A 259 12.85 22.68 6.60
N SER A 260 13.67 22.23 5.64
CA SER A 260 15.13 22.15 5.74
C SER A 260 15.89 23.32 5.10
N GLY A 261 15.21 24.37 4.60
CA GLY A 261 15.89 25.50 3.95
C GLY A 261 16.64 25.13 2.65
N THR A 262 16.42 23.94 2.12
CA THR A 262 17.02 23.45 0.87
C THR A 262 16.08 23.74 -0.29
N ALA A 263 16.56 24.37 -1.35
CA ALA A 263 15.73 24.79 -2.49
C ALA A 263 14.83 23.66 -3.03
N ILE A 264 13.58 24.00 -3.36
CA ILE A 264 12.60 23.10 -4.01
C ILE A 264 13.26 22.42 -5.23
N GLY A 265 13.14 21.09 -5.31
CA GLY A 265 13.65 20.30 -6.45
C GLY A 265 15.09 19.78 -6.31
N THR A 266 15.73 19.91 -5.15
CA THR A 266 17.09 19.35 -4.92
C THR A 266 17.06 17.90 -4.41
N THR A 267 16.06 17.53 -3.61
CA THR A 267 15.85 16.15 -3.18
C THR A 267 15.20 15.36 -4.29
N THR A 268 15.71 14.18 -4.58
CA THR A 268 15.08 13.23 -5.50
C THR A 268 14.36 12.16 -4.69
N VAL A 269 13.14 11.81 -5.11
CA VAL A 269 12.34 10.72 -4.55
C VAL A 269 12.22 9.63 -5.61
N THR A 270 12.09 8.40 -5.13
CA THR A 270 11.99 7.25 -6.03
C THR A 270 10.55 6.82 -6.18
N VAL A 271 10.06 6.73 -7.42
CA VAL A 271 8.68 6.33 -7.73
C VAL A 271 8.72 5.00 -8.48
N GLU A 272 8.03 3.99 -7.96
CA GLU A 272 7.82 2.74 -8.68
C GLU A 272 6.50 2.83 -9.45
N ILE A 273 6.56 2.56 -10.75
CA ILE A 273 5.41 2.55 -11.63
C ILE A 273 5.28 1.22 -12.34
N LEU A 274 4.08 0.92 -12.82
CA LEU A 274 3.79 -0.12 -13.77
C LEU A 274 3.50 0.51 -15.13
N ARG A 275 4.37 0.25 -16.11
CA ARG A 275 4.24 0.71 -17.50
C ARG A 275 4.28 -0.49 -18.42
N ASP A 276 3.26 -0.66 -19.25
CA ASP A 276 3.11 -1.80 -20.17
C ASP A 276 3.21 -3.19 -19.49
N GLY A 277 2.83 -3.26 -18.20
CA GLY A 277 2.91 -4.48 -17.39
C GLY A 277 4.27 -4.74 -16.74
N GLU A 278 5.26 -3.88 -16.99
CA GLU A 278 6.59 -3.97 -16.38
C GLU A 278 6.74 -2.95 -15.25
N ARG A 279 7.39 -3.37 -14.16
CA ARG A 279 7.73 -2.49 -13.04
C ARG A 279 8.97 -1.67 -13.42
N GLN A 280 8.84 -0.36 -13.34
CA GLN A 280 9.91 0.59 -13.60
C GLN A 280 10.10 1.50 -12.40
N GLN A 281 11.35 1.85 -12.11
CA GLN A 281 11.70 2.77 -11.05
C GLN A 281 12.20 4.07 -11.67
N ILE A 282 11.58 5.19 -11.30
CA ILE A 282 11.89 6.51 -11.84
C ILE A 282 12.30 7.42 -10.69
N SER A 283 13.41 8.13 -10.86
CA SER A 283 13.83 9.18 -9.93
C SER A 283 13.15 10.50 -10.33
N VAL A 284 12.40 11.08 -9.41
CA VAL A 284 11.61 12.30 -9.62
C VAL A 284 12.07 13.35 -8.62
N PRO A 285 12.37 14.59 -9.03
CA PRO A 285 12.61 15.68 -8.08
C PRO A 285 11.40 15.90 -7.16
N ALA A 286 11.64 16.08 -5.87
CA ALA A 286 10.60 16.38 -4.90
C ALA A 286 9.95 17.75 -5.19
N GLY A 287 8.64 17.83 -4.97
CA GLY A 287 7.84 19.02 -5.24
C GLY A 287 6.57 18.72 -6.02
N LYS A 288 5.84 19.78 -6.41
CA LYS A 288 4.59 19.64 -7.17
C LYS A 288 4.82 18.90 -8.48
N MET A 289 4.34 17.66 -8.53
CA MET A 289 4.62 16.75 -9.64
C MET A 289 3.91 17.13 -10.94
N GLY A 290 2.74 17.78 -10.86
CA GLY A 290 1.98 18.22 -12.03
C GLY A 290 1.19 17.10 -12.73
N ILE A 291 0.72 16.11 -11.97
CA ILE A 291 -0.08 14.99 -12.48
C ILE A 291 -1.58 15.14 -12.15
N ARG A 292 -2.43 14.50 -12.96
CA ARG A 292 -3.79 14.14 -12.57
C ARG A 292 -3.97 12.64 -12.71
N ALA A 293 -4.52 12.02 -11.69
CA ALA A 293 -4.81 10.60 -11.70
C ALA A 293 -6.30 10.33 -11.52
N LYS A 294 -6.68 9.08 -11.75
CA LYS A 294 -8.05 8.61 -11.56
C LYS A 294 -8.35 8.53 -10.06
N PRO A 295 -9.32 9.30 -9.52
CA PRO A 295 -9.69 9.18 -8.13
C PRO A 295 -10.44 7.86 -7.89
N LEU A 296 -10.27 7.29 -6.71
CA LEU A 296 -11.11 6.19 -6.26
C LEU A 296 -12.50 6.75 -5.98
N SER A 297 -13.50 6.31 -6.75
CA SER A 297 -14.85 6.88 -6.64
C SER A 297 -15.55 6.38 -5.38
N PRO A 298 -16.19 7.26 -4.59
CA PRO A 298 -17.00 6.87 -3.42
C PRO A 298 -18.09 5.84 -3.73
N GLY A 299 -18.63 5.85 -4.95
CA GLY A 299 -19.62 4.86 -5.38
C GLY A 299 -19.07 3.44 -5.53
N ALA A 300 -17.77 3.29 -5.80
CA ALA A 300 -17.12 1.97 -5.97
C ALA A 300 -16.84 1.32 -4.61
N ILE A 301 -15.97 1.93 -3.79
CA ILE A 301 -16.35 2.43 -2.46
C ILE A 301 -17.45 1.69 -1.70
N PHE A 302 -18.51 2.46 -1.50
CA PHE A 302 -19.64 2.15 -0.65
C PHE A 302 -20.78 1.43 -1.40
N GLU A 303 -20.49 0.84 -2.56
CA GLU A 303 -21.49 0.17 -3.43
C GLU A 303 -22.77 0.98 -3.61
N LEU A 304 -22.62 2.28 -3.89
CA LEU A 304 -23.76 3.17 -4.09
C LEU A 304 -24.41 2.86 -5.43
N ARG A 305 -25.16 1.76 -5.50
CA ARG A 305 -26.00 1.44 -6.65
C ARG A 305 -27.19 2.40 -6.58
N PRO A 306 -27.43 3.23 -7.61
CA PRO A 306 -28.69 3.93 -7.69
C PRO A 306 -29.79 2.87 -7.71
N VAL A 307 -30.74 2.96 -6.77
CA VAL A 307 -31.96 2.15 -6.82
C VAL A 307 -32.75 2.65 -8.03
N LEU A 308 -32.43 2.11 -9.21
CA LEU A 308 -33.19 2.35 -10.43
C LEU A 308 -34.59 1.81 -10.15
N LYS A 309 -35.55 2.72 -9.96
CA LYS A 309 -36.96 2.35 -10.04
C LYS A 309 -37.21 1.96 -11.49
N LEU A 310 -37.27 0.66 -11.75
CA LEU A 310 -37.85 0.16 -12.99
C LEU A 310 -39.33 0.61 -13.01
N PRO A 311 -39.81 1.18 -14.12
CA PRO A 311 -41.19 1.65 -14.26
C PRO A 311 -42.21 0.51 -14.17
#